data_AF-A0A3B0JS53-F1
#
_entry.id   AF-A0A3B0JS53-F1
#
_cell.length_a   1.000
_cell.length_b   1.000
_cell.length_c   1.000
_cell.angle_alpha   90.00
_cell.angle_beta   90.00
_cell.angle_gamma   90.00
#
_symmetry.space_group_name_H-M   'P 1'
#
loop_
_entity.id
_entity.type
_entity.pdbx_description
1 polymer ?
#
loop_
_entity_poly.entity_id
_entity_poly.type
_entity_poly.pdbx_seq_one_letter_code
_entity_poly.pdbx_strand_id
1 'polypeptide(L)'
;MSAAAVGILKRLKVRRQKQRTVLAMTWRCAKGGKEFKELDTFYRAIRPYLCVAQVFGIMPLSNVLSRDPQDVKFRIRSIGMCFTGLFLLLGGIKTLMEANILFKTGLNAKNMMNLVFLIVGIVNWLNFISFARSWSKLILPWSSLDIMMQFPPYAPCKHSLRSKLRLIGCVVGAMAVADHVLYYASGYYSYMHIFHCQTNQSRVSIGSYVEKEFSDIFELLPHNMFSLFYGFWLNVAFTFLWNFMDIFIVLTSIGLAQRFQQFADRILALTDRQVPDALWYDIRRDHIRLCELATLVDASMSSIVFVSCANNVYVICNQALAIFTKLRHPINYVYFWYSLLFLLARTSLVFMSASKIHDASLLPLRTLYLVPSTHWTQEVQRFVSQLTAEFVGLSGYRLFYLTRKSLFGMMATLVTYELMLLQIDAKNQPDLCA
;
A
#
# COMPACT_ATOMS: atom_id res chain seq x y z
N MET A 1 18.63 -11.39 -45.20
CA MET A 1 17.31 -10.98 -44.66
C MET A 1 17.47 -9.61 -43.99
N SER A 2 16.66 -8.61 -44.38
CA SER A 2 16.71 -7.27 -43.79
C SER A 2 16.41 -7.30 -42.28
N ALA A 3 17.10 -6.47 -41.49
CA ALA A 3 16.90 -6.34 -40.03
C ALA A 3 15.43 -6.07 -39.65
N ALA A 4 14.66 -5.43 -40.54
CA ALA A 4 13.23 -5.20 -40.36
C ALA A 4 12.40 -6.51 -40.41
N ALA A 5 12.74 -7.44 -41.30
CA ALA A 5 12.07 -8.74 -41.43
C ALA A 5 12.32 -9.63 -40.20
N VAL A 6 13.54 -9.59 -39.64
CA VAL A 6 13.89 -10.28 -38.39
C VAL A 6 13.11 -9.70 -37.21
N GLY A 7 12.95 -8.37 -37.14
CA GLY A 7 12.13 -7.69 -36.13
C GLY A 7 10.65 -8.05 -36.21
N ILE A 8 10.08 -8.15 -37.40
CA ILE A 8 8.70 -8.57 -37.64
C ILE A 8 8.49 -10.03 -37.24
N LEU A 9 9.40 -10.93 -37.64
CA LEU A 9 9.35 -12.34 -37.30
C LEU A 9 9.41 -12.56 -35.78
N LYS A 10 10.24 -11.78 -35.08
CA LYS A 10 10.34 -11.79 -33.61
C LYS A 10 9.03 -11.35 -32.96
N ARG A 11 8.40 -10.28 -33.44
CA ARG A 11 7.08 -9.82 -32.95
C ARG A 11 5.99 -10.85 -33.21
N LEU A 12 5.98 -11.49 -34.39
CA LEU A 12 5.02 -12.55 -34.74
C LEU A 12 5.20 -13.81 -33.89
N LYS A 13 6.46 -14.22 -33.61
CA LYS A 13 6.75 -15.33 -32.68
C LYS A 13 6.24 -15.04 -31.28
N VAL A 14 6.50 -13.84 -30.75
CA VAL A 14 5.98 -13.41 -29.43
C VAL A 14 4.45 -13.42 -29.41
N ARG A 15 3.80 -12.93 -30.48
CA ARG A 15 2.33 -12.89 -30.59
C ARG A 15 1.74 -14.31 -30.66
N ARG A 16 2.35 -15.22 -31.41
CA ARG A 16 1.96 -16.64 -31.49
C ARG A 16 2.18 -17.39 -30.17
N GLN A 17 3.30 -17.16 -29.48
CA GLN A 17 3.53 -17.71 -28.15
C GLN A 17 2.47 -17.24 -27.16
N LYS A 18 2.11 -15.95 -27.21
CA LYS A 18 1.06 -15.37 -26.38
C LYS A 18 -0.33 -15.97 -26.68
N GLN A 19 -0.64 -16.20 -27.96
CA GLN A 19 -1.89 -16.86 -28.34
C GLN A 19 -1.93 -18.32 -27.90
N ARG A 20 -0.82 -19.06 -28.02
CA ARG A 20 -0.72 -20.45 -27.56
C ARG A 20 -0.84 -20.58 -26.04
N THR A 21 -0.24 -19.67 -25.27
CA THR A 21 -0.40 -19.68 -23.81
C THR A 21 -1.83 -19.32 -23.40
N VAL A 22 -2.46 -18.34 -24.06
CA VAL A 22 -3.88 -18.04 -23.83
C VAL A 22 -4.74 -19.26 -24.15
N LEU A 23 -4.61 -19.86 -25.34
CA LEU A 23 -5.36 -21.06 -25.72
C LEU A 23 -5.15 -22.23 -24.77
N ALA A 24 -3.91 -22.47 -24.33
CA ALA A 24 -3.60 -23.50 -23.35
C ALA A 24 -4.23 -23.21 -21.98
N MET A 25 -4.33 -21.94 -21.57
CA MET A 25 -5.06 -21.53 -20.37
C MET A 25 -6.56 -21.71 -20.53
N THR A 26 -7.14 -21.31 -21.67
CA THR A 26 -8.58 -21.49 -21.95
C THR A 26 -8.95 -22.97 -21.96
N TRP A 27 -8.10 -23.81 -22.55
CA TRP A 27 -8.27 -25.25 -22.58
C TRP A 27 -8.16 -25.88 -21.19
N ARG A 28 -7.25 -25.40 -20.33
CA ARG A 28 -7.19 -25.81 -18.92
C ARG A 28 -8.42 -25.37 -18.12
N CYS A 29 -8.93 -24.17 -18.37
CA CYS A 29 -10.18 -23.68 -17.75
C CYS A 29 -11.36 -24.57 -18.16
N ALA A 30 -11.48 -24.87 -19.45
CA ALA A 30 -12.49 -25.76 -20.00
C ALA A 30 -12.38 -27.19 -19.41
N LYS A 31 -11.16 -27.73 -19.29
CA LYS A 31 -10.90 -29.04 -18.69
C LYS A 31 -11.21 -29.09 -17.19
N GLY A 32 -11.07 -27.96 -16.49
CA GLY A 32 -11.41 -27.82 -15.07
C GLY A 32 -12.87 -27.45 -14.79
N GLY A 33 -13.73 -27.36 -15.82
CA GLY A 33 -15.15 -27.02 -15.68
C GLY A 33 -15.44 -25.62 -15.16
N LYS A 34 -14.45 -24.72 -15.13
CA LYS A 34 -14.61 -23.34 -14.63
C LYS A 34 -14.54 -22.34 -15.76
N GLU A 35 -15.52 -21.45 -15.84
CA GLU A 35 -15.40 -20.31 -16.73
C GLU A 35 -14.24 -19.42 -16.31
N PHE A 36 -13.58 -18.77 -17.28
CA PHE A 36 -12.58 -17.75 -16.98
C PHE A 36 -13.12 -16.69 -16.02
N LYS A 37 -14.44 -16.43 -16.01
CA LYS A 37 -15.15 -15.47 -15.16
C LYS A 37 -15.20 -15.84 -13.66
N GLU A 38 -14.98 -17.10 -13.31
CA GLU A 38 -15.06 -17.59 -11.94
C GLU A 38 -13.69 -17.66 -11.23
N LEU A 39 -12.60 -17.51 -11.98
CA LEU A 39 -11.23 -17.53 -11.43
C LEU A 39 -11.01 -16.40 -10.41
N ASP A 40 -10.43 -16.78 -9.27
CA ASP A 40 -10.05 -15.90 -8.15
C ASP A 40 -8.63 -15.36 -8.37
N THR A 41 -8.53 -14.41 -9.30
CA THR A 41 -7.29 -13.71 -9.62
C THR A 41 -7.13 -12.44 -8.78
N PHE A 42 -5.88 -12.11 -8.45
CA PHE A 42 -5.50 -10.89 -7.75
C PHE A 42 -6.00 -9.64 -8.48
N TYR A 43 -5.86 -9.59 -9.81
CA TYR A 43 -6.36 -8.48 -10.64
C TYR A 43 -7.85 -8.18 -10.36
N ARG A 44 -8.69 -9.21 -10.28
CA ARG A 44 -10.13 -9.04 -10.00
C ARG A 44 -10.39 -8.62 -8.56
N ALA A 45 -9.58 -9.12 -7.63
CA ALA A 45 -9.71 -8.76 -6.23
C ALA A 45 -9.32 -7.29 -5.99
N ILE A 46 -8.29 -6.77 -6.68
CA ILE A 46 -7.83 -5.39 -6.51
C ILE A 46 -8.60 -4.35 -7.34
N ARG A 47 -9.32 -4.78 -8.39
CA ARG A 47 -10.03 -3.89 -9.31
C ARG A 47 -10.96 -2.85 -8.65
N PRO A 48 -11.79 -3.17 -7.64
CA PRO A 48 -12.62 -2.15 -6.98
C PRO A 48 -11.78 -1.01 -6.38
N TYR A 49 -10.62 -1.33 -5.79
CA TYR A 49 -9.70 -0.35 -5.23
C TYR A 49 -9.08 0.53 -6.32
N LEU A 50 -8.75 -0.05 -7.48
CA LEU A 50 -8.27 0.71 -8.63
C LEU A 50 -9.34 1.69 -9.16
N CYS A 51 -10.62 1.31 -9.15
CA CYS A 51 -11.72 2.19 -9.53
C CYS A 51 -11.85 3.38 -8.56
N VAL A 52 -11.85 3.11 -7.25
CA VAL A 52 -11.90 4.18 -6.23
C VAL A 52 -10.66 5.08 -6.34
N ALA A 53 -9.49 4.52 -6.58
CA ALA A 53 -8.27 5.28 -6.80
C ALA A 53 -8.39 6.29 -7.96
N GLN A 54 -9.07 5.93 -9.06
CA GLN A 54 -9.28 6.87 -10.19
C GLN A 54 -10.07 8.13 -9.78
N VAL A 55 -11.01 8.01 -8.83
CA VAL A 55 -11.85 9.14 -8.37
C VAL A 55 -10.99 10.22 -7.71
N PHE A 56 -9.90 9.82 -7.05
CA PHE A 56 -8.95 10.72 -6.39
C PHE A 56 -7.69 11.01 -7.24
N GLY A 57 -7.75 10.72 -8.54
CA GLY A 57 -6.61 10.92 -9.45
C GLY A 57 -5.40 10.04 -9.11
N ILE A 58 -5.59 8.92 -8.41
CA ILE A 58 -4.52 8.00 -8.02
C ILE A 58 -4.38 6.90 -9.08
N MET A 59 -3.14 6.62 -9.48
CA MET A 59 -2.77 5.53 -10.38
C MET A 59 -3.53 5.60 -11.73
N PRO A 60 -3.26 6.59 -12.60
CA PRO A 60 -4.06 6.85 -13.82
C PRO A 60 -3.96 5.69 -14.82
N LEU A 61 -4.96 4.81 -14.82
CA LEU A 61 -5.04 3.65 -15.71
C LEU A 61 -6.19 3.84 -16.69
N SER A 62 -5.97 3.48 -17.95
CA SER A 62 -7.05 3.43 -18.94
C SER A 62 -7.79 2.11 -18.88
N ASN A 63 -9.09 2.14 -19.13
CA ASN A 63 -9.97 0.97 -19.18
C ASN A 63 -10.03 0.13 -17.88
N VAL A 64 -9.96 0.74 -16.69
CA VAL A 64 -10.03 0.04 -15.38
C VAL A 64 -11.29 -0.81 -15.20
N LEU A 65 -12.36 -0.48 -15.95
CA LEU A 65 -13.58 -1.27 -15.98
C LEU A 65 -13.51 -2.55 -16.82
N SER A 66 -12.43 -2.74 -17.60
CA SER A 66 -12.25 -3.99 -18.35
C SER A 66 -12.00 -5.17 -17.41
N ARG A 67 -12.56 -6.32 -17.79
CA ARG A 67 -12.35 -7.58 -17.08
C ARG A 67 -11.05 -8.28 -17.50
N ASP A 68 -10.47 -7.89 -18.62
CA ASP A 68 -9.20 -8.43 -19.10
C ASP A 68 -8.03 -7.58 -18.56
N PRO A 69 -7.08 -8.17 -17.82
CA PRO A 69 -5.87 -7.47 -17.38
C PRO A 69 -5.04 -6.92 -18.55
N GLN A 70 -5.18 -7.44 -19.77
CA GLN A 70 -4.46 -6.94 -20.95
C GLN A 70 -4.97 -5.57 -21.43
N ASP A 71 -6.23 -5.23 -21.17
CA ASP A 71 -6.82 -3.97 -21.61
C ASP A 71 -6.48 -2.81 -20.68
N VAL A 72 -6.15 -3.13 -19.43
CA VAL A 72 -5.83 -2.13 -18.40
C VAL A 72 -4.37 -1.74 -18.51
N LYS A 73 -4.13 -0.56 -19.07
CA LYS A 73 -2.79 -0.05 -19.36
C LYS A 73 -2.72 1.43 -19.04
N PHE A 74 -1.52 1.88 -18.67
CA PHE A 74 -1.22 3.30 -18.60
C PHE A 74 -1.18 3.91 -20.00
N ARG A 75 -1.88 5.02 -20.19
CA ARG A 75 -1.81 5.88 -21.39
C ARG A 75 -1.66 7.32 -20.94
N ILE A 76 -0.65 8.00 -21.47
CA ILE A 76 -0.38 9.42 -21.16
C ILE A 76 -1.57 10.28 -21.57
N ARG A 77 -2.12 10.05 -22.77
CA ARG A 77 -3.34 10.71 -23.25
C ARG A 77 -4.57 9.93 -22.77
N SER A 78 -4.90 10.08 -21.49
CA SER A 78 -6.11 9.51 -20.90
C SER A 78 -6.78 10.50 -19.95
N ILE A 79 -8.10 10.36 -19.77
CA ILE A 79 -8.89 11.18 -18.85
C ILE A 79 -8.32 11.05 -17.43
N GLY A 80 -7.98 9.83 -16.99
CA GLY A 80 -7.37 9.59 -15.67
C GLY A 80 -6.07 10.38 -15.48
N MET A 81 -5.18 10.42 -16.48
CA MET A 81 -3.93 11.19 -16.40
C MET A 81 -4.20 12.70 -16.33
N CYS A 82 -5.22 13.21 -17.03
CA CYS A 82 -5.64 14.61 -16.94
C CYS A 82 -6.11 14.95 -15.53
N PHE A 83 -6.96 14.11 -14.93
CA PHE A 83 -7.40 14.27 -13.54
C PHE A 83 -6.21 14.23 -12.56
N THR A 84 -5.31 13.25 -12.68
CA THR A 84 -4.09 13.19 -11.85
C THR A 84 -3.23 14.45 -12.00
N GLY A 85 -3.07 14.96 -13.23
CA GLY A 85 -2.33 16.19 -13.50
C GLY A 85 -2.95 17.41 -12.82
N LEU A 86 -4.29 17.50 -12.82
CA LEU A 86 -5.02 18.56 -12.12
C LEU A 86 -4.79 18.50 -10.60
N PHE A 87 -4.88 17.32 -9.99
CA PHE A 87 -4.59 17.12 -8.57
C PHE A 87 -3.15 17.48 -8.20
N LEU A 88 -2.17 17.10 -9.03
CA LEU A 88 -0.77 17.47 -8.83
C LEU A 88 -0.55 18.97 -8.92
N LEU A 89 -1.18 19.65 -9.90
CA LEU A 89 -1.04 21.09 -10.07
C LEU A 89 -1.64 21.85 -8.90
N LEU A 90 -2.90 21.56 -8.56
CA LEU A 90 -3.60 22.28 -7.51
C LEU A 90 -3.11 21.92 -6.11
N GLY A 91 -2.80 20.65 -5.86
CA GLY A 91 -2.12 20.22 -4.64
C GLY A 91 -0.72 20.83 -4.51
N GLY A 92 0.02 20.96 -5.62
CA GLY A 92 1.33 21.60 -5.64
C GLY A 92 1.26 23.09 -5.32
N ILE A 93 0.28 23.81 -5.87
CA ILE A 93 0.03 25.21 -5.53
C ILE A 93 -0.30 25.36 -4.04
N LYS A 94 -1.22 24.54 -3.51
CA LYS A 94 -1.53 24.52 -2.07
C LYS A 94 -0.28 24.31 -1.22
N THR A 95 0.54 23.32 -1.57
CA THR A 95 1.80 23.02 -0.87
C THR A 95 2.76 24.21 -0.88
N LEU A 96 2.87 24.93 -2.00
CA LEU A 96 3.75 26.08 -2.11
C LEU A 96 3.27 27.29 -1.30
N MET A 97 1.96 27.52 -1.26
CA MET A 97 1.34 28.58 -0.45
C MET A 97 1.57 28.34 1.03
N GLU A 98 1.29 27.13 1.50
CA GLU A 98 1.52 26.69 2.88
C GLU A 98 3.00 26.79 3.28
N ALA A 99 3.91 26.41 2.37
CA ALA A 99 5.34 26.61 2.59
C ALA A 99 5.70 28.10 2.73
N ASN A 100 5.18 28.97 1.87
CA ASN A 100 5.45 30.41 1.90
C ASN A 100 4.92 31.05 3.19
N ILE A 101 3.72 30.68 3.63
CA ILE A 101 3.14 31.13 4.91
C ILE A 101 4.02 30.67 6.07
N LEU A 102 4.43 29.39 6.07
CA LEU A 102 5.31 28.84 7.11
C LEU A 102 6.65 29.57 7.21
N PHE A 103 7.30 29.87 6.08
CA PHE A 103 8.58 30.59 6.08
C PHE A 103 8.44 32.04 6.54
N LYS A 104 7.27 32.67 6.37
CA LYS A 104 7.00 34.03 6.85
C LYS A 104 6.64 34.08 8.34
N THR A 105 5.84 33.13 8.83
CA THR A 105 5.35 33.12 10.22
C THR A 105 6.35 32.46 11.19
N GLY A 106 7.28 31.66 10.69
CA GLY A 106 8.26 30.93 11.48
C GLY A 106 7.90 29.46 11.69
N LEU A 107 8.91 28.62 11.91
CA LEU A 107 8.76 27.17 12.00
C LEU A 107 8.10 26.76 13.33
N ASN A 108 6.87 26.25 13.25
CA ASN A 108 6.16 25.61 14.36
C ASN A 108 5.88 24.14 14.03
N ALA A 109 5.96 23.25 15.01
CA ALA A 109 5.75 21.81 14.86
C ALA A 109 4.41 21.47 14.17
N LYS A 110 3.32 22.17 14.53
CA LYS A 110 1.99 21.96 13.91
C LYS A 110 1.99 22.28 12.42
N ASN A 111 2.61 23.39 12.03
CA ASN A 111 2.64 23.83 10.64
C ASN A 111 3.61 22.97 9.81
N MET A 112 4.70 22.50 10.42
CA MET A 112 5.63 21.55 9.80
C MET A 112 4.94 20.23 9.45
N MET A 113 4.10 19.72 10.35
CA MET A 113 3.34 18.48 10.12
C MET A 113 2.42 18.60 8.89
N ASN A 114 1.69 19.73 8.76
CA ASN A 114 0.81 19.98 7.61
C ASN A 114 1.61 20.06 6.30
N LEU A 115 2.75 20.76 6.31
CA LEU A 115 3.61 20.88 5.13
C LEU A 115 4.17 19.51 4.71
N VAL A 116 4.68 18.70 5.65
CA VAL A 116 5.18 17.36 5.35
C VAL A 116 4.07 16.47 4.78
N PHE A 117 2.86 16.54 5.34
CA PHE A 117 1.70 15.81 4.84
C PHE A 117 1.40 16.13 3.36
N LEU A 118 1.41 17.42 2.99
CA LEU A 118 1.20 17.86 1.60
C LEU A 118 2.34 17.42 0.68
N ILE A 119 3.60 17.59 1.08
CA ILE A 119 4.77 17.16 0.29
C ILE A 119 4.72 15.65 0.03
N VAL A 120 4.48 14.85 1.07
CA VAL A 120 4.36 13.39 0.96
C VAL A 120 3.21 13.01 0.03
N GLY A 121 2.08 13.72 0.08
CA GLY A 121 0.97 13.52 -0.86
C GLY A 121 1.37 13.72 -2.32
N ILE A 122 2.09 14.80 -2.65
CA ILE A 122 2.58 15.05 -4.00
C ILE A 122 3.53 13.93 -4.46
N VAL A 123 4.49 13.56 -3.60
CA VAL A 123 5.43 12.46 -3.87
C VAL A 123 4.66 11.14 -4.12
N ASN A 124 3.61 10.88 -3.36
CA ASN A 124 2.79 9.68 -3.52
C ASN A 124 2.01 9.65 -4.83
N TRP A 125 1.42 10.77 -5.28
CA TRP A 125 0.81 10.82 -6.62
C TRP A 125 1.84 10.52 -7.71
N LEU A 126 3.05 11.09 -7.63
CA LEU A 126 4.13 10.81 -8.58
C LEU A 126 4.55 9.33 -8.56
N ASN A 127 4.65 8.74 -7.37
CA ASN A 127 4.95 7.31 -7.20
C ASN A 127 3.87 6.43 -7.84
N PHE A 128 2.58 6.75 -7.65
CA PHE A 128 1.49 5.99 -8.27
C PHE A 128 1.41 6.16 -9.79
N ILE A 129 1.83 7.31 -10.34
CA ILE A 129 2.02 7.46 -11.80
C ILE A 129 3.15 6.54 -12.29
N SER A 130 4.28 6.52 -11.57
CA SER A 130 5.42 5.65 -11.90
C SER A 130 5.00 4.17 -11.86
N PHE A 131 4.26 3.77 -10.82
CA PHE A 131 3.70 2.42 -10.70
C PHE A 131 2.68 2.11 -11.81
N ALA A 132 1.82 3.05 -12.19
CA ALA A 132 0.89 2.86 -13.30
C ALA A 132 1.63 2.55 -14.62
N ARG A 133 2.78 3.17 -14.87
CA ARG A 133 3.61 2.91 -16.07
C ARG A 133 4.13 1.46 -16.12
N SER A 134 4.48 0.88 -14.98
CA SER A 134 4.96 -0.51 -14.89
C SER A 134 3.82 -1.54 -14.74
N TRP A 135 2.58 -1.09 -14.47
CA TRP A 135 1.41 -1.95 -14.22
C TRP A 135 1.25 -3.10 -15.20
N SER A 136 1.26 -2.81 -16.51
CA SER A 136 1.08 -3.85 -17.54
C SER A 136 2.20 -4.90 -17.55
N LYS A 137 3.42 -4.53 -17.16
CA LYS A 137 4.55 -5.44 -17.05
C LYS A 137 4.41 -6.35 -15.82
N LEU A 138 3.73 -5.87 -14.77
CA LEU A 138 3.51 -6.58 -13.51
C LEU A 138 2.27 -7.49 -13.56
N ILE A 139 1.13 -6.95 -13.97
CA ILE A 139 -0.16 -7.66 -13.84
C ILE A 139 -0.29 -8.83 -14.81
N LEU A 140 0.43 -8.83 -15.93
CA LEU A 140 0.38 -9.89 -16.93
C LEU A 140 1.08 -11.17 -16.46
N PRO A 141 2.36 -11.15 -16.03
CA PRO A 141 2.98 -12.30 -15.36
C PRO A 141 2.21 -12.75 -14.13
N TRP A 142 1.75 -11.80 -13.31
CA TRP A 142 0.95 -12.12 -12.12
C TRP A 142 -0.31 -12.91 -12.48
N SER A 143 -1.11 -12.42 -13.43
CA SER A 143 -2.34 -13.09 -13.84
C SER A 143 -2.07 -14.47 -14.43
N SER A 144 -0.98 -14.63 -15.18
CA SER A 144 -0.57 -15.94 -15.71
C SER A 144 -0.22 -16.93 -14.59
N LEU A 145 0.49 -16.49 -13.56
CA LEU A 145 0.86 -17.31 -12.41
C LEU A 145 -0.36 -17.65 -11.56
N ASP A 146 -1.24 -16.67 -11.30
CA ASP A 146 -2.51 -16.85 -10.60
C ASP A 146 -3.39 -17.92 -11.26
N ILE A 147 -3.48 -17.90 -12.58
CA ILE A 147 -4.26 -18.88 -13.34
C ILE A 147 -3.61 -20.26 -13.20
N MET A 148 -2.29 -20.37 -13.35
CA MET A 148 -1.57 -21.64 -13.19
C MET A 148 -1.83 -22.27 -11.82
N MET A 149 -1.73 -21.50 -10.74
CA MET A 149 -1.89 -21.98 -9.36
C MET A 149 -3.34 -22.26 -8.95
N GLN A 150 -4.32 -22.00 -9.83
CA GLN A 150 -5.72 -22.36 -9.59
C GLN A 150 -6.10 -23.74 -10.11
N PHE A 151 -5.19 -24.42 -10.81
CA PHE A 151 -5.40 -25.76 -11.35
C PHE A 151 -4.50 -26.79 -10.66
N PRO A 152 -4.88 -28.09 -10.73
CA PRO A 152 -4.02 -29.18 -10.27
C PRO A 152 -2.60 -29.05 -10.86
N PRO A 153 -1.54 -29.26 -10.07
CA PRO A 153 -1.49 -29.95 -8.77
C PRO A 153 -1.71 -29.05 -7.53
N TYR A 154 -2.05 -27.77 -7.71
CA TYR A 154 -2.26 -26.85 -6.59
C TYR A 154 -3.68 -26.97 -6.04
N ALA A 155 -3.80 -27.04 -4.71
CA ALA A 155 -5.10 -27.06 -4.05
C ALA A 155 -5.77 -25.67 -4.11
N PRO A 156 -7.09 -25.60 -4.34
CA PRO A 156 -7.80 -24.33 -4.24
C PRO A 156 -7.71 -23.79 -2.80
N CYS A 157 -7.54 -22.48 -2.65
CA CYS A 157 -7.60 -21.87 -1.33
C CYS A 157 -9.00 -22.04 -0.72
N LYS A 158 -9.06 -22.40 0.58
CA LYS A 158 -10.31 -22.52 1.34
C LYS A 158 -11.13 -21.23 1.36
N HIS A 159 -10.46 -20.08 1.39
CA HIS A 159 -11.08 -18.77 1.39
C HIS A 159 -10.63 -17.98 0.16
N SER A 160 -11.59 -17.40 -0.57
CA SER A 160 -11.29 -16.56 -1.74
C SER A 160 -10.45 -15.35 -1.32
N LEU A 161 -9.39 -15.06 -2.09
CA LEU A 161 -8.57 -13.87 -1.97
C LEU A 161 -9.44 -12.61 -2.03
N ARG A 162 -10.40 -12.59 -2.96
CA ARG A 162 -11.36 -11.47 -3.10
C ARG A 162 -12.07 -11.11 -1.80
N SER A 163 -12.62 -12.10 -1.10
CA SER A 163 -13.38 -11.84 0.14
C SER A 163 -12.47 -11.35 1.27
N LYS A 164 -11.25 -11.90 1.37
CA LYS A 164 -10.25 -11.42 2.34
C LYS A 164 -9.86 -9.97 2.09
N LEU A 165 -9.52 -9.64 0.84
CA LEU A 165 -9.13 -8.28 0.47
C LEU A 165 -10.28 -7.31 0.73
N ARG A 166 -11.51 -7.67 0.31
CA ARG A 166 -12.70 -6.85 0.54
C ARG A 166 -12.94 -6.57 2.02
N LEU A 167 -12.90 -7.60 2.87
CA LEU A 167 -13.10 -7.44 4.31
C LEU A 167 -12.08 -6.45 4.90
N ILE A 168 -10.79 -6.64 4.62
CA ILE A 168 -9.72 -5.78 5.13
C ILE A 168 -9.91 -4.34 4.62
N GLY A 169 -10.17 -4.16 3.32
CA GLY A 169 -10.37 -2.85 2.75
C GLY A 169 -11.60 -2.13 3.30
N CYS A 170 -12.71 -2.84 3.53
CA CYS A 170 -13.90 -2.26 4.14
C CYS A 170 -13.65 -1.84 5.60
N VAL A 171 -12.99 -2.70 6.39
CA VAL A 171 -12.69 -2.42 7.80
C VAL A 171 -11.74 -1.23 7.93
N VAL A 172 -10.61 -1.25 7.21
CA VAL A 172 -9.64 -0.15 7.25
C VAL A 172 -10.22 1.14 6.65
N GLY A 173 -11.01 1.03 5.57
CA GLY A 173 -11.69 2.17 4.96
C GLY A 173 -12.71 2.82 5.91
N ALA A 174 -13.50 2.03 6.64
CA ALA A 174 -14.44 2.56 7.63
C ALA A 174 -13.72 3.28 8.78
N MET A 175 -12.60 2.71 9.26
CA MET A 175 -11.78 3.37 10.29
C MET A 175 -11.13 4.66 9.78
N ALA A 176 -10.66 4.70 8.52
CA ALA A 176 -10.13 5.93 7.92
C ALA A 176 -11.18 7.03 7.78
N VAL A 177 -12.42 6.68 7.41
CA VAL A 177 -13.53 7.64 7.37
C VAL A 177 -13.86 8.15 8.77
N ALA A 178 -13.91 7.27 9.77
CA ALA A 178 -14.15 7.67 11.16
C ALA A 178 -13.05 8.61 11.69
N ASP A 179 -11.76 8.33 11.40
CA ASP A 179 -10.64 9.21 11.74
C ASP A 179 -10.84 10.61 11.14
N HIS A 180 -11.19 10.67 9.85
CA HIS A 180 -11.40 11.93 9.15
C HIS A 180 -12.59 12.75 9.68
N VAL A 181 -13.70 12.08 10.04
CA VAL A 181 -14.85 12.73 10.67
C VAL A 181 -14.46 13.26 12.06
N LEU A 182 -13.74 12.47 12.86
CA LEU A 182 -13.28 12.88 14.18
C LEU A 182 -12.31 14.06 14.13
N TYR A 183 -11.44 14.13 13.12
CA TYR A 183 -10.55 15.26 12.89
C TYR A 183 -11.32 16.57 12.72
N TYR A 184 -12.30 16.62 11.81
CA TYR A 184 -13.12 17.83 11.62
C TYR A 184 -14.00 18.13 12.82
N ALA A 185 -14.54 17.11 13.50
CA ALA A 185 -15.31 17.32 14.71
C ALA A 185 -14.44 17.98 15.79
N SER A 186 -13.27 17.42 16.09
CA SER A 186 -12.31 17.99 17.05
C SER A 186 -11.89 19.42 16.69
N GLY A 187 -11.66 19.69 15.40
CA GLY A 187 -11.35 21.03 14.90
C GLY A 187 -12.49 22.04 15.12
N TYR A 188 -13.73 21.65 14.76
CA TYR A 188 -14.92 22.49 14.92
C TYR A 188 -15.20 22.84 16.39
N TYR A 189 -15.16 21.85 17.30
CA TYR A 189 -15.37 22.09 18.72
C TYR A 189 -14.30 23.01 19.32
N SER A 190 -13.04 22.84 18.91
CA SER A 190 -11.95 23.72 19.33
C SER A 190 -12.15 25.15 18.83
N TYR A 191 -12.60 25.32 17.58
CA TYR A 191 -12.88 26.63 17.00
C TYR A 191 -14.07 27.32 17.67
N MET A 192 -15.17 26.61 17.89
CA MET A 192 -16.38 27.13 18.55
C MET A 192 -16.05 27.68 19.94
N HIS A 193 -15.23 26.98 20.72
CA HIS A 193 -14.83 27.42 22.05
C HIS A 193 -13.92 28.66 22.02
N ILE A 194 -12.94 28.72 21.11
CA ILE A 194 -12.07 29.91 20.96
C ILE A 194 -12.93 31.13 20.60
N PHE A 195 -13.87 30.95 19.68
CA PHE A 195 -14.79 32.00 19.27
C PHE A 195 -15.68 32.47 20.43
N HIS A 196 -16.20 31.52 21.21
CA HIS A 196 -17.01 31.82 22.39
C HIS A 196 -16.23 32.65 23.42
N CYS A 197 -14.96 32.31 23.69
CA CYS A 197 -14.09 33.09 24.58
C CYS A 197 -13.79 34.51 24.07
N GLN A 198 -13.78 34.73 22.75
CA GLN A 198 -13.44 36.03 22.16
C GLN A 198 -14.64 36.96 21.99
N THR A 199 -15.82 36.43 21.72
CA THR A 199 -16.99 37.23 21.29
C THR A 199 -18.22 37.07 22.19
N ASN A 200 -18.18 36.24 23.24
CA ASN A 200 -19.32 35.92 24.12
C ASN A 200 -20.57 35.42 23.39
N GLN A 201 -20.44 35.05 22.10
CA GLN A 201 -21.55 34.60 21.26
C GLN A 201 -21.54 33.06 21.19
N SER A 202 -22.71 32.43 21.28
CA SER A 202 -22.84 30.97 21.41
C SER A 202 -23.16 30.25 20.10
N ARG A 203 -23.51 30.97 19.03
CA ARG A 203 -23.91 30.38 17.75
C ARG A 203 -22.87 30.64 16.67
N VAL A 204 -22.05 29.63 16.41
CA VAL A 204 -21.05 29.63 15.33
C VAL A 204 -21.50 28.66 14.25
N SER A 205 -21.65 29.17 13.03
CA SER A 205 -21.97 28.33 11.87
C SER A 205 -20.78 27.42 11.54
N ILE A 206 -21.06 26.17 11.14
CA ILE A 206 -20.02 25.28 10.58
C ILE A 206 -19.36 25.95 9.37
N GLY A 207 -20.10 26.76 8.60
CA GLY A 207 -19.57 27.47 7.45
C GLY A 207 -18.35 28.34 7.78
N SER A 208 -18.36 29.07 8.91
CA SER A 208 -17.25 29.96 9.26
C SER A 208 -15.99 29.21 9.71
N TYR A 209 -16.15 28.02 10.30
CA TYR A 209 -15.02 27.13 10.59
C TYR A 209 -14.38 26.63 9.29
N VAL A 210 -15.20 26.15 8.36
CA VAL A 210 -14.73 25.60 7.09
C VAL A 210 -14.09 26.71 6.23
N GLU A 211 -14.64 27.92 6.22
CA GLU A 211 -14.02 29.08 5.54
C GLU A 211 -12.64 29.42 6.10
N LYS A 212 -12.47 29.34 7.43
CA LYS A 212 -11.19 29.57 8.09
C LYS A 212 -10.18 28.46 7.78
N GLU A 213 -10.61 27.20 7.77
CA GLU A 213 -9.72 26.05 7.50
C GLU A 213 -9.19 26.06 6.05
N PHE A 214 -9.95 26.63 5.11
CA PHE A 214 -9.58 26.72 3.71
C PHE A 214 -9.25 28.15 3.26
N SER A 215 -8.82 29.03 4.19
CA SER A 215 -8.47 30.43 3.89
C SER A 215 -7.50 30.55 2.72
N ASP A 216 -6.52 29.65 2.64
CA ASP A 216 -5.46 29.67 1.63
C ASP A 216 -6.00 29.41 0.22
N ILE A 217 -7.13 28.71 0.10
CA ILE A 217 -7.77 28.43 -1.19
C ILE A 217 -8.51 29.66 -1.70
N PHE A 218 -9.05 30.47 -0.78
CA PHE A 218 -9.74 31.72 -1.11
C PHE A 218 -8.80 32.85 -1.53
N GLU A 219 -7.49 32.72 -1.29
CA GLU A 219 -6.50 33.63 -1.89
C GLU A 219 -6.35 33.41 -3.40
N LEU A 220 -6.60 32.18 -3.89
CA LEU A 220 -6.45 31.80 -5.30
C LEU A 220 -7.78 31.80 -6.06
N LEU A 221 -8.86 31.38 -5.39
CA LEU A 221 -10.18 31.21 -5.99
C LEU A 221 -11.19 32.16 -5.35
N PRO A 222 -12.17 32.65 -6.14
CA PRO A 222 -13.21 33.53 -5.60
C PRO A 222 -14.00 32.84 -4.48
N HIS A 223 -14.52 33.65 -3.55
CA HIS A 223 -15.31 33.19 -2.42
C HIS A 223 -16.69 32.68 -2.85
N ASN A 224 -16.72 31.45 -3.35
CA ASN A 224 -17.91 30.77 -3.86
C ASN A 224 -18.02 29.36 -3.26
N MET A 225 -19.23 28.81 -3.23
CA MET A 225 -19.49 27.43 -2.76
C MET A 225 -18.70 26.36 -3.53
N PHE A 226 -18.40 26.59 -4.81
CA PHE A 226 -17.58 25.69 -5.61
C PHE A 226 -16.13 25.61 -5.09
N SER A 227 -15.53 26.75 -4.75
CA SER A 227 -14.16 26.81 -4.22
C SER A 227 -14.05 26.09 -2.87
N LEU A 228 -15.09 26.21 -2.04
CA LEU A 228 -15.19 25.51 -0.76
C LEU A 228 -15.27 23.99 -0.95
N PHE A 229 -16.17 23.52 -1.81
CA PHE A 229 -16.31 22.10 -2.13
C PHE A 229 -15.01 21.53 -2.72
N TYR A 230 -14.36 22.31 -3.59
CA TYR A 230 -13.09 21.95 -4.19
C TYR A 230 -11.98 21.80 -3.12
N GLY A 231 -11.87 22.74 -2.19
CA GLY A 231 -10.89 22.69 -1.12
C GLY A 231 -11.07 21.52 -0.17
N PHE A 232 -12.32 21.26 0.23
CA PHE A 232 -12.68 20.09 1.00
C PHE A 232 -12.32 18.80 0.25
N TRP A 233 -12.68 18.70 -1.03
CA TRP A 233 -12.40 17.54 -1.87
C TRP A 233 -10.90 17.28 -2.03
N LEU A 234 -10.10 18.34 -2.23
CA LEU A 234 -8.65 18.23 -2.32
C LEU A 234 -8.05 17.70 -1.01
N ASN A 235 -8.50 18.19 0.15
CA ASN A 235 -8.03 17.70 1.45
C ASN A 235 -8.39 16.22 1.67
N VAL A 236 -9.64 15.85 1.36
CA VAL A 236 -10.09 14.45 1.38
C VAL A 236 -9.22 13.59 0.46
N ALA A 237 -8.82 14.09 -0.71
CA ALA A 237 -7.96 13.35 -1.64
C ALA A 237 -6.56 13.10 -1.06
N PHE A 238 -5.95 14.08 -0.38
CA PHE A 238 -4.66 13.89 0.32
C PHE A 238 -4.78 12.86 1.46
N THR A 239 -5.81 12.96 2.30
CA THR A 239 -6.04 11.99 3.39
C THR A 239 -6.33 10.59 2.84
N PHE A 240 -7.11 10.51 1.77
CA PHE A 240 -7.38 9.24 1.08
C PHE A 240 -6.11 8.65 0.50
N LEU A 241 -5.26 9.45 -0.15
CA LEU A 241 -3.99 9.00 -0.73
C LEU A 241 -3.05 8.42 0.34
N TRP A 242 -2.96 9.08 1.50
CA TRP A 242 -2.16 8.58 2.62
C TRP A 242 -2.64 7.20 3.09
N ASN A 243 -3.95 7.03 3.32
CA ASN A 243 -4.52 5.75 3.70
C ASN A 243 -4.40 4.68 2.60
N PHE A 244 -4.64 5.09 1.35
CA PHE A 244 -4.64 4.22 0.19
C PHE A 244 -3.25 3.62 -0.05
N MET A 245 -2.17 4.39 0.17
CA MET A 245 -0.80 3.91 0.03
C MET A 245 -0.53 2.67 0.91
N ASP A 246 -0.87 2.76 2.20
CA ASP A 246 -0.65 1.68 3.16
C ASP A 246 -1.54 0.46 2.83
N ILE A 247 -2.82 0.71 2.55
CA ILE A 247 -3.76 -0.34 2.16
C ILE A 247 -3.27 -1.03 0.88
N PHE A 248 -2.76 -0.29 -0.09
CA PHE A 248 -2.26 -0.85 -1.34
C PHE A 248 -1.10 -1.83 -1.10
N ILE A 249 -0.16 -1.48 -0.21
CA ILE A 249 0.93 -2.39 0.21
C ILE A 249 0.37 -3.63 0.90
N VAL A 250 -0.64 -3.49 1.77
CA VAL A 250 -1.29 -4.63 2.43
C VAL A 250 -1.93 -5.57 1.41
N LEU A 251 -2.71 -5.03 0.46
CA LEU A 251 -3.42 -5.82 -0.54
C LEU A 251 -2.44 -6.60 -1.44
N THR A 252 -1.38 -5.96 -1.93
CA THR A 252 -0.36 -6.62 -2.75
C THR A 252 0.40 -7.68 -1.95
N SER A 253 0.72 -7.38 -0.69
CA SER A 253 1.40 -8.32 0.20
C SER A 253 0.59 -9.58 0.46
N ILE A 254 -0.71 -9.44 0.75
CA ILE A 254 -1.61 -10.59 0.95
C ILE A 254 -1.76 -11.41 -0.34
N GLY A 255 -1.87 -10.74 -1.49
CA GLY A 255 -1.94 -11.40 -2.79
C GLY A 255 -0.72 -12.28 -3.05
N LEU A 256 0.48 -11.76 -2.79
CA LEU A 256 1.74 -12.48 -3.00
C LEU A 256 1.93 -13.60 -1.95
N ALA A 257 1.71 -13.30 -0.67
CA ALA A 257 1.82 -14.27 0.42
C ALA A 257 0.88 -15.46 0.23
N GLN A 258 -0.34 -15.24 -0.29
CA GLN A 258 -1.27 -16.33 -0.57
C GLN A 258 -0.73 -17.30 -1.63
N ARG A 259 0.00 -16.82 -2.64
CA ARG A 259 0.58 -17.71 -3.67
C ARG A 259 1.78 -18.49 -3.16
N PHE A 260 2.63 -17.87 -2.34
CA PHE A 260 3.69 -18.60 -1.63
C PHE A 260 3.10 -19.64 -0.66
N GLN A 261 2.01 -19.32 0.03
CA GLN A 261 1.33 -20.27 0.90
C GLN A 261 0.76 -21.46 0.10
N GLN A 262 0.08 -21.21 -1.02
CA GLN A 262 -0.42 -22.29 -1.88
C GLN A 262 0.71 -23.20 -2.40
N PHE A 263 1.86 -22.59 -2.73
CA PHE A 263 3.05 -23.32 -3.14
C PHE A 263 3.61 -24.17 -1.99
N ALA A 264 3.70 -23.60 -0.78
CA ALA A 264 4.14 -24.32 0.41
C ALA A 264 3.20 -25.48 0.76
N ASP A 265 1.88 -25.27 0.71
CA ASP A 265 0.88 -26.30 1.01
C ASP A 265 1.02 -27.51 0.05
N ARG A 266 1.35 -27.28 -1.23
CA ARG A 266 1.65 -28.36 -2.19
C ARG A 266 2.84 -29.19 -1.74
N ILE A 267 3.90 -28.55 -1.25
CA ILE A 267 5.13 -29.25 -0.82
C ILE A 267 4.89 -29.96 0.51
N LEU A 268 4.19 -29.33 1.44
CA LEU A 268 3.81 -29.93 2.72
C LEU A 268 2.97 -31.20 2.52
N ALA A 269 2.14 -31.26 1.47
CA ALA A 269 1.37 -32.45 1.10
C ALA A 269 2.22 -33.61 0.52
N LEU A 270 3.51 -33.35 0.20
CA LEU A 270 4.47 -34.35 -0.26
C LEU A 270 5.34 -34.90 0.87
N THR A 271 5.17 -34.43 2.10
CA THR A 271 5.84 -34.96 3.29
C THR A 271 5.62 -36.48 3.38
N ASP A 272 6.67 -37.22 3.73
CA ASP A 272 6.70 -38.69 3.86
C ASP A 272 6.39 -39.49 2.57
N ARG A 273 6.37 -38.83 1.40
CA ARG A 273 6.21 -39.50 0.11
C ARG A 273 7.54 -39.60 -0.62
N GLN A 274 7.72 -40.68 -1.38
CA GLN A 274 8.82 -40.76 -2.32
C GLN A 274 8.54 -39.85 -3.52
N VAL A 275 9.36 -38.81 -3.65
CA VAL A 275 9.22 -37.79 -4.69
C VAL A 275 10.35 -37.96 -5.71
N PRO A 276 10.02 -38.14 -7.01
CA PRO A 276 11.04 -38.24 -8.06
C PRO A 276 11.69 -36.89 -8.35
N ASP A 277 12.95 -36.91 -8.80
CA ASP A 277 13.72 -35.69 -9.13
C ASP A 277 13.06 -34.81 -10.18
N ALA A 278 12.36 -35.41 -11.15
CA ALA A 278 11.58 -34.66 -12.13
C ALA A 278 10.53 -33.75 -11.48
N LEU A 279 9.89 -34.22 -10.39
CA LEU A 279 8.91 -33.42 -9.66
C LEU A 279 9.58 -32.31 -8.84
N TRP A 280 10.73 -32.57 -8.21
CA TRP A 280 11.52 -31.54 -7.52
C TRP A 280 12.00 -30.44 -8.48
N TYR A 281 12.45 -30.82 -9.68
CA TYR A 281 12.81 -29.89 -10.73
C TYR A 281 11.64 -28.96 -11.11
N ASP A 282 10.45 -29.52 -11.32
CA ASP A 282 9.25 -28.76 -11.64
C ASP A 282 8.82 -27.82 -10.49
N ILE A 283 8.89 -28.29 -9.24
CA ILE A 283 8.61 -27.49 -8.04
C ILE A 283 9.58 -26.31 -7.93
N ARG A 284 10.88 -26.56 -8.12
CA ARG A 284 11.91 -25.52 -8.08
C ARG A 284 11.70 -24.49 -9.19
N ARG A 285 11.28 -24.91 -10.38
CA ARG A 285 10.93 -24.00 -11.48
C ARG A 285 9.72 -23.12 -11.15
N ASP A 286 8.72 -23.67 -10.48
CA ASP A 286 7.56 -22.89 -10.01
C ASP A 286 7.96 -21.89 -8.91
N HIS A 287 8.88 -22.27 -8.01
CA HIS A 287 9.47 -21.36 -7.03
C HIS A 287 10.21 -20.19 -7.70
N ILE A 288 11.04 -20.45 -8.71
CA ILE A 288 11.75 -19.40 -9.46
C ILE A 288 10.76 -18.38 -10.03
N ARG A 289 9.65 -18.83 -10.64
CA ARG A 289 8.62 -17.93 -11.18
C ARG A 289 7.96 -17.06 -10.11
N LEU A 290 7.76 -17.61 -8.91
CA LEU A 290 7.25 -16.86 -7.77
C LEU A 290 8.26 -15.81 -7.28
N CYS A 291 9.54 -16.15 -7.16
CA CYS A 291 10.60 -15.20 -6.79
C CYS A 291 10.76 -14.08 -7.84
N GLU A 292 10.73 -14.42 -9.13
CA GLU A 292 10.75 -13.45 -10.22
C GLU A 292 9.57 -12.47 -10.13
N LEU A 293 8.37 -12.97 -9.85
CA LEU A 293 7.19 -12.13 -9.63
C LEU A 293 7.37 -11.24 -8.39
N ALA A 294 7.81 -11.81 -7.26
CA ALA A 294 8.05 -11.06 -6.03
C ALA A 294 9.06 -9.91 -6.25
N THR A 295 10.15 -10.20 -6.97
CA THR A 295 11.19 -9.22 -7.32
C THR A 295 10.65 -8.11 -8.22
N LEU A 296 9.80 -8.45 -9.18
CA LEU A 296 9.16 -7.47 -10.06
C LEU A 296 8.21 -6.54 -9.28
N VAL A 297 7.46 -7.11 -8.33
CA VAL A 297 6.56 -6.37 -7.45
C VAL A 297 7.35 -5.44 -6.53
N ASP A 298 8.37 -5.98 -5.85
CA ASP A 298 9.28 -5.21 -4.99
C ASP A 298 9.89 -4.03 -5.75
N ALA A 299 10.50 -4.27 -6.92
CA ALA A 299 11.11 -3.22 -7.74
C ALA A 299 10.11 -2.12 -8.15
N SER A 300 8.85 -2.48 -8.41
CA SER A 300 7.82 -1.51 -8.79
C SER A 300 7.25 -0.73 -7.60
N MET A 301 7.21 -1.35 -6.41
CA MET A 301 6.61 -0.79 -5.20
C MET A 301 7.63 -0.18 -4.24
N SER A 302 8.92 -0.32 -4.51
CA SER A 302 9.99 0.02 -3.58
C SER A 302 9.94 1.48 -3.07
N SER A 303 9.65 2.42 -3.98
CA SER A 303 9.45 3.84 -3.63
C SER A 303 8.22 4.05 -2.75
N ILE A 304 7.11 3.38 -3.09
CA ILE A 304 5.85 3.47 -2.33
C ILE A 304 6.04 2.92 -0.91
N VAL A 305 6.73 1.78 -0.78
CA VAL A 305 7.04 1.16 0.52
C VAL A 305 7.93 2.08 1.36
N PHE A 306 8.95 2.70 0.76
CA PHE A 306 9.83 3.62 1.45
C PHE A 306 9.06 4.84 1.99
N VAL A 307 8.29 5.51 1.13
CA VAL A 307 7.54 6.71 1.52
C VAL A 307 6.46 6.39 2.56
N SER A 308 5.80 5.24 2.45
CA SER A 308 4.86 4.73 3.47
C SER A 308 5.52 4.58 4.84
N CYS A 309 6.66 3.90 4.91
CA CYS A 309 7.35 3.70 6.18
C CYS A 309 7.86 5.01 6.77
N ALA A 310 8.51 5.84 5.95
CA ALA A 310 9.05 7.13 6.40
C ALA A 310 7.94 8.06 6.92
N ASN A 311 6.82 8.15 6.19
CA ASN A 311 5.70 8.98 6.59
C ASN A 311 5.01 8.47 7.86
N ASN A 312 4.77 7.16 7.97
CA ASN A 312 4.14 6.60 9.16
C ASN A 312 5.03 6.76 10.39
N VAL A 313 6.35 6.54 10.28
CA VAL A 313 7.29 6.83 11.38
C VAL A 313 7.24 8.30 11.78
N TYR A 314 7.34 9.22 10.82
CA TYR A 314 7.28 10.66 11.10
C TYR A 314 6.00 11.07 11.84
N VAL A 315 4.83 10.60 11.39
CA VAL A 315 3.56 10.94 12.04
C VAL A 315 3.44 10.28 13.42
N ILE A 316 3.87 9.02 13.58
CA ILE A 316 3.87 8.35 14.88
C ILE A 316 4.74 9.11 15.88
N CYS A 317 5.96 9.53 15.50
CA CYS A 317 6.81 10.37 16.36
C CYS A 317 6.08 11.65 16.78
N ASN A 318 5.52 12.40 15.82
CA ASN A 318 4.85 13.66 16.15
C ASN A 318 3.63 13.47 17.05
N GLN A 319 2.84 12.40 16.85
CA GLN A 319 1.73 12.11 17.73
C GLN A 319 2.20 11.63 19.10
N ALA A 320 3.31 10.89 19.18
CA ALA A 320 3.89 10.45 20.45
C ALA A 320 4.37 11.63 21.30
N LEU A 321 5.05 12.62 20.70
CA LEU A 321 5.39 13.89 21.36
C LEU A 321 4.15 14.62 21.89
N ALA A 322 3.04 14.56 21.15
CA ALA A 322 1.79 15.17 21.56
C ALA A 322 1.07 14.43 22.70
N ILE A 323 1.43 13.18 23.05
CA ILE A 323 0.85 12.43 24.20
C ILE A 323 1.01 13.24 25.49
N PHE A 324 2.15 13.91 25.65
CA PHE A 324 2.49 14.64 26.87
C PHE A 324 1.93 16.06 26.91
N THR A 325 1.41 16.54 25.77
CA THR A 325 0.76 17.84 25.71
C THR A 325 -0.64 17.75 26.30
N LYS A 326 -0.97 18.63 27.25
CA LYS A 326 -2.32 18.70 27.83
C LYS A 326 -3.33 19.08 26.74
N LEU A 327 -4.10 18.11 26.27
CA LEU A 327 -5.23 18.32 25.37
C LEU A 327 -6.36 19.02 26.12
N ARG A 328 -6.80 20.17 25.59
CA ARG A 328 -7.71 21.11 26.29
C ARG A 328 -9.14 20.61 26.46
N HIS A 329 -9.60 19.65 25.64
CA HIS A 329 -10.99 19.20 25.58
C HIS A 329 -11.12 17.67 25.40
N PRO A 330 -12.19 17.04 25.95
CA PRO A 330 -12.36 15.58 25.90
C PRO A 330 -12.47 15.04 24.47
N ILE A 331 -13.10 15.77 23.54
CA ILE A 331 -13.19 15.34 22.15
C ILE A 331 -11.83 15.32 21.45
N ASN A 332 -10.94 16.25 21.82
CA ASN A 332 -9.58 16.29 21.27
C ASN A 332 -8.77 15.10 21.79
N TYR A 333 -9.01 14.68 23.04
CA TYR A 333 -8.42 13.46 23.62
C TYR A 333 -8.91 12.19 22.91
N VAL A 334 -10.22 12.08 22.67
CA VAL A 334 -10.80 10.94 21.93
C VAL A 334 -10.24 10.87 20.51
N TYR A 335 -10.22 11.98 19.77
CA TYR A 335 -9.64 12.04 18.42
C TYR A 335 -8.16 11.66 18.43
N PHE A 336 -7.39 12.22 19.38
CA PHE A 336 -5.97 11.95 19.49
C PHE A 336 -5.67 10.44 19.66
N TRP A 337 -6.28 9.79 20.64
CA TRP A 337 -6.06 8.36 20.88
C TRP A 337 -6.59 7.49 19.74
N TYR A 338 -7.73 7.85 19.16
CA TYR A 338 -8.26 7.14 18.00
C TYR A 338 -7.28 7.19 16.83
N SER A 339 -6.80 8.38 16.48
CA SER A 339 -5.87 8.58 15.35
C SER A 339 -4.55 7.86 15.59
N LEU A 340 -4.01 7.91 16.80
CA LEU A 340 -2.77 7.22 17.18
C LEU A 340 -2.90 5.71 17.09
N LEU A 341 -3.93 5.13 17.72
CA LEU A 341 -4.16 3.70 17.69
C LEU A 341 -4.46 3.20 16.26
N PHE A 342 -5.23 3.97 15.49
CA PHE A 342 -5.52 3.65 14.11
C PHE A 342 -4.24 3.64 13.27
N LEU A 343 -3.38 4.66 13.40
CA LEU A 343 -2.11 4.75 12.69
C LEU A 343 -1.15 3.61 13.06
N LEU A 344 -1.03 3.29 14.35
CA LEU A 344 -0.21 2.17 14.84
C LEU A 344 -0.72 0.83 14.33
N ALA A 345 -2.04 0.61 14.37
CA ALA A 345 -2.67 -0.61 13.87
C ALA A 345 -2.50 -0.75 12.35
N ARG A 346 -2.69 0.34 11.59
CA ARG A 346 -2.50 0.36 10.13
C ARG A 346 -1.06 0.09 9.75
N THR A 347 -0.10 0.71 10.43
CA THR A 347 1.33 0.47 10.22
C THR A 347 1.69 -0.97 10.55
N SER A 348 1.23 -1.49 11.69
CA SER A 348 1.44 -2.89 12.07
C SER A 348 0.85 -3.86 11.04
N LEU A 349 -0.32 -3.56 10.48
CA LEU A 349 -0.95 -4.35 9.43
C LEU A 349 -0.10 -4.40 8.15
N VAL A 350 0.54 -3.29 7.76
CA VAL A 350 1.49 -3.23 6.63
C VAL A 350 2.65 -4.21 6.86
N PHE A 351 3.34 -4.10 8.00
CA PHE A 351 4.49 -4.96 8.32
C PHE A 351 4.10 -6.44 8.48
N MET A 352 2.98 -6.72 9.16
CA MET A 352 2.48 -8.09 9.34
C MET A 352 2.07 -8.72 8.01
N SER A 353 1.45 -7.97 7.11
CA SER A 353 1.04 -8.50 5.80
C SER A 353 2.24 -8.75 4.90
N ALA A 354 3.21 -7.84 4.89
CA ALA A 354 4.43 -8.00 4.09
C ALA A 354 5.35 -9.10 4.60
N SER A 355 5.51 -9.24 5.93
CA SER A 355 6.34 -10.30 6.53
C SER A 355 5.82 -11.71 6.24
N LYS A 356 4.50 -11.88 6.07
CA LYS A 356 3.91 -13.17 5.66
C LYS A 356 4.42 -13.67 4.30
N ILE A 357 4.89 -12.79 3.41
CA ILE A 357 5.50 -13.22 2.15
C ILE A 357 6.75 -14.05 2.44
N HIS A 358 7.64 -13.51 3.26
CA HIS A 358 8.89 -14.15 3.64
C HIS A 358 8.66 -15.42 4.47
N ASP A 359 7.73 -15.37 5.42
CA ASP A 359 7.38 -16.53 6.23
C ASP A 359 6.85 -17.67 5.35
N ALA A 360 5.97 -17.35 4.38
CA ALA A 360 5.39 -18.33 3.47
C ALA A 360 6.42 -18.87 2.47
N SER A 361 7.39 -18.08 2.03
CA SER A 361 8.45 -18.56 1.12
C SER A 361 9.38 -19.57 1.78
N LEU A 362 9.55 -19.52 3.12
CA LEU A 362 10.42 -20.44 3.85
C LEU A 362 9.73 -21.71 4.35
N LEU A 363 8.39 -21.77 4.38
CA LEU A 363 7.63 -22.96 4.80
C LEU A 363 8.08 -24.28 4.13
N PRO A 364 8.39 -24.33 2.82
CA PRO A 364 8.85 -25.55 2.15
C PRO A 364 10.10 -26.18 2.76
N LEU A 365 10.98 -25.40 3.40
CA LEU A 365 12.21 -25.91 4.01
C LEU A 365 11.94 -26.98 5.05
N ARG A 366 10.81 -26.89 5.77
CA ARG A 366 10.43 -27.88 6.79
C ARG A 366 10.29 -29.28 6.19
N THR A 367 9.62 -29.40 5.05
CA THR A 367 9.48 -30.69 4.35
C THR A 367 10.80 -31.13 3.72
N LEU A 368 11.58 -30.20 3.17
CA LEU A 368 12.86 -30.55 2.54
C LEU A 368 13.86 -31.13 3.54
N TYR A 369 13.91 -30.62 4.77
CA TYR A 369 14.74 -31.18 5.82
C TYR A 369 14.26 -32.54 6.37
N LEU A 370 13.02 -32.94 6.08
CA LEU A 370 12.49 -34.25 6.44
C LEU A 370 12.75 -35.32 5.36
N VAL A 371 13.33 -34.96 4.22
CA VAL A 371 13.66 -35.92 3.16
C VAL A 371 14.75 -36.88 3.66
N PRO A 372 14.53 -38.21 3.63
CA PRO A 372 15.53 -39.19 4.06
C PRO A 372 16.82 -39.11 3.24
N SER A 373 17.95 -39.45 3.85
CA SER A 373 19.27 -39.43 3.19
C SER A 373 19.34 -40.31 1.94
N THR A 374 18.55 -41.39 1.88
CA THR A 374 18.45 -42.29 0.72
C THR A 374 17.81 -41.64 -0.51
N HIS A 375 17.03 -40.57 -0.31
CA HIS A 375 16.35 -39.81 -1.37
C HIS A 375 16.84 -38.36 -1.44
N TRP A 376 17.97 -38.06 -0.82
CA TRP A 376 18.59 -36.75 -0.87
C TRP A 376 19.34 -36.56 -2.19
N THR A 377 18.68 -35.96 -3.17
CA THR A 377 19.23 -35.74 -4.50
C THR A 377 19.80 -34.34 -4.68
N GLN A 378 20.57 -34.14 -5.76
CA GLN A 378 21.15 -32.83 -6.07
C GLN A 378 20.09 -31.75 -6.26
N GLU A 379 18.90 -32.09 -6.77
CA GLU A 379 17.81 -31.12 -6.92
C GLU A 379 17.23 -30.67 -5.57
N VAL A 380 17.12 -31.58 -4.59
CA VAL A 380 16.70 -31.22 -3.21
C VAL A 380 17.72 -30.28 -2.60
N GLN A 381 19.02 -30.58 -2.71
CA GLN A 381 20.09 -29.73 -2.20
C GLN A 381 20.08 -28.33 -2.85
N ARG A 382 19.93 -28.25 -4.19
CA ARG A 382 19.80 -26.99 -4.92
C ARG A 382 18.58 -26.19 -4.47
N PHE A 383 17.47 -26.87 -4.21
CA PHE A 383 16.25 -26.21 -3.80
C PHE A 383 16.35 -25.65 -2.37
N VAL A 384 16.94 -26.40 -1.43
CA VAL A 384 17.27 -25.89 -0.09
C VAL A 384 18.19 -24.69 -0.17
N SER A 385 19.28 -24.77 -0.96
CA SER A 385 20.21 -23.63 -1.08
C SER A 385 19.51 -22.39 -1.63
N GLN A 386 18.63 -22.57 -2.63
CA GLN A 386 17.86 -21.47 -3.21
C GLN A 386 16.93 -20.81 -2.18
N LEU A 387 16.19 -21.60 -1.40
CA LEU A 387 15.28 -21.11 -0.37
C LEU A 387 16.01 -20.37 0.77
N THR A 388 17.23 -20.80 1.11
CA THR A 388 18.03 -20.16 2.17
C THR A 388 18.82 -18.94 1.70
N ALA A 389 19.20 -18.88 0.41
CA ALA A 389 20.07 -17.83 -0.10
C ALA A 389 19.34 -16.54 -0.48
N GLU A 390 18.08 -16.64 -0.91
CA GLU A 390 17.32 -15.49 -1.43
C GLU A 390 16.30 -14.98 -0.42
N PHE A 391 16.43 -13.73 0.01
CA PHE A 391 15.41 -13.08 0.82
C PHE A 391 14.26 -12.62 -0.07
N VAL A 392 13.11 -13.28 0.08
CA VAL A 392 11.88 -12.91 -0.64
C VAL A 392 11.00 -12.02 0.24
N GLY A 393 10.78 -10.78 -0.18
CA GLY A 393 9.90 -9.84 0.53
C GLY A 393 9.86 -8.46 -0.11
N LEU A 394 9.06 -7.57 0.46
CA LEU A 394 8.99 -6.16 0.02
C LEU A 394 10.02 -5.32 0.76
N SER A 395 10.64 -4.39 0.05
CA SER A 395 11.72 -3.54 0.52
C SER A 395 11.51 -2.07 0.17
N GLY A 396 12.01 -1.18 1.04
CA GLY A 396 12.15 0.25 0.74
C GLY A 396 13.53 0.51 0.13
N TYR A 397 13.61 0.62 -1.19
CA TYR A 397 14.85 0.74 -1.98
C TYR A 397 15.95 -0.28 -1.63
N ARG A 398 15.57 -1.48 -1.18
CA ARG A 398 16.48 -2.50 -0.61
C ARG A 398 17.30 -2.03 0.60
N LEU A 399 17.00 -0.86 1.18
CA LEU A 399 17.63 -0.36 2.40
C LEU A 399 17.16 -1.17 3.62
N PHE A 400 15.88 -1.52 3.63
CA PHE A 400 15.27 -2.36 4.65
C PHE A 400 14.15 -3.20 4.04
N TYR A 401 13.87 -4.34 4.68
CA TYR A 401 12.75 -5.21 4.34
C TYR A 401 11.64 -5.10 5.37
N LEU A 402 10.40 -5.24 4.92
CA LEU A 402 9.23 -5.28 5.79
C LEU A 402 9.13 -6.66 6.47
N THR A 403 9.62 -6.74 7.70
CA THR A 403 9.66 -7.97 8.51
C THR A 403 9.05 -7.70 9.88
N ARG A 404 8.69 -8.77 10.60
CA ARG A 404 8.26 -8.65 12.00
C ARG A 404 9.36 -8.02 12.87
N LYS A 405 10.63 -8.37 12.58
CA LYS A 405 11.80 -7.82 13.25
C LYS A 405 11.96 -6.31 13.00
N SER A 406 11.77 -5.83 11.77
CA SER A 406 11.86 -4.39 11.49
C SER A 406 10.72 -3.60 12.12
N LEU A 407 9.51 -4.17 12.23
CA LEU A 407 8.42 -3.54 13.00
C LEU A 407 8.79 -3.39 14.49
N PHE A 408 9.22 -4.48 15.14
CA PHE A 408 9.60 -4.42 16.56
C PHE A 408 10.80 -3.51 16.80
N GLY A 409 11.79 -3.53 15.91
CA GLY A 409 12.93 -2.62 15.95
C GLY A 409 12.49 -1.16 15.88
N MET A 410 11.63 -0.81 14.91
CA MET A 410 11.07 0.54 14.76
C MET A 410 10.29 0.98 16.01
N MET A 411 9.38 0.14 16.52
CA MET A 411 8.61 0.44 17.74
C MET A 411 9.51 0.62 18.97
N ALA A 412 10.53 -0.21 19.14
CA ALA A 412 11.48 -0.10 20.26
C ALA A 412 12.30 1.19 20.17
N THR A 413 12.75 1.57 18.97
CA THR A 413 13.48 2.84 18.78
C THR A 413 12.59 4.05 19.06
N LEU A 414 11.32 4.01 18.64
CA LEU A 414 10.34 5.06 18.91
C LEU A 414 10.12 5.23 20.41
N VAL A 415 9.81 4.14 21.13
CA VAL A 415 9.61 4.17 22.58
C VAL A 415 10.86 4.67 23.32
N THR A 416 12.05 4.22 22.92
CA THR A 416 13.32 4.68 23.51
C THR A 416 13.51 6.19 23.32
N TYR A 417 13.24 6.70 22.12
CA TYR A 417 13.37 8.12 21.81
C TYR A 417 12.40 8.97 22.63
N GLU A 418 11.14 8.55 22.73
CA GLU A 418 10.12 9.24 23.52
C GLU A 418 10.46 9.24 25.02
N LEU A 419 10.93 8.11 25.56
CA LEU A 419 11.38 8.03 26.95
C LEU A 419 12.60 8.93 27.21
N MET A 420 13.53 9.03 26.26
CA MET A 420 14.68 9.92 26.36
C MET A 420 14.24 11.40 26.35
N LEU A 421 13.32 11.78 25.48
CA LEU A 421 12.79 13.14 25.44
C LEU A 421 12.04 13.51 26.70
N LEU A 422 11.26 12.58 27.26
CA LEU A 422 10.62 12.74 28.56
C LEU A 422 11.61 13.00 29.68
N GLN A 423 12.72 12.26 29.71
CA GLN A 423 13.76 12.48 30.72
C GLN A 423 14.42 13.84 30.57
N ILE A 424 14.61 14.32 29.34
CA ILE A 424 15.16 15.66 29.07
C ILE A 424 14.18 16.74 29.53
N ASP A 425 12.90 16.61 29.22
CA ASP A 425 11.86 17.58 29.62
C ASP A 425 11.70 17.62 31.15
N ALA A 426 11.67 16.46 31.80
CA ALA A 426 11.65 16.35 33.26
C ALA A 426 12.88 16.97 33.92
N LYS A 427 14.07 16.88 33.30
CA LYS A 427 15.30 17.50 33.80
C LYS A 427 15.35 19.02 33.57
N ASN A 428 14.64 19.51 32.54
CA ASN A 428 14.60 20.92 32.17
C ASN A 428 13.52 21.72 32.91
N GLN A 429 12.63 21.08 33.66
CA GLN A 429 11.82 21.73 34.69
C GLN A 429 12.64 21.76 35.99
N PRO A 430 13.37 22.85 36.32
CA PRO A 430 13.88 22.99 37.67
C PRO A 430 12.68 23.01 38.61
N ASP A 431 12.76 22.27 39.71
CA ASP A 431 11.75 22.15 40.74
C ASP A 431 11.04 23.50 40.99
N LEU A 432 9.85 23.66 40.41
CA LEU A 432 8.99 24.82 40.67
C LEU A 432 8.21 24.56 41.98
N CYS A 433 8.96 24.24 43.03
CA CYS A 433 8.55 24.14 44.43
C CYS A 433 9.82 24.21 45.29
N ALA A 434 10.38 25.41 45.43
CA ALA A 434 11.15 25.84 46.58
C ALA A 434 10.80 27.30 46.87
#